data_AF-A0A453M257-F1
#
_entry.id   AF-A0A453M257-F1
#
_cell.length_a   1.000
_cell.length_b   1.000
_cell.length_c   1.000
_cell.angle_alpha   90.00
_cell.angle_beta   90.00
_cell.angle_gamma   90.00
#
_symmetry.space_group_name_H-M   'P 1'
#
loop_
_entity.id
_entity.type
_entity.pdbx_description
1 polymer ?
#
loop_
_entity_poly.entity_id
_entity_poly.type
_entity_poly.pdbx_seq_one_letter_code
_entity_poly.pdbx_strand_id
1 'polypeptide(L)' 'MVLMVFSLIQIFFPLGKISTMIYGAVASIIFCGYIIFDTDNIIKRHTYDEYIWAAVSLYLDIINLFLNLMQILRAADS' A
#
# COMPACT_ATOMS: atom_id res chain seq x y z
N MET A 1 5.79 -3.08 6.58
CA MET A 1 5.96 -3.08 8.06
C MET A 1 5.86 -1.68 8.67
N VAL A 2 6.60 -0.69 8.18
CA VAL A 2 6.52 0.71 8.66
C VAL A 2 5.10 1.29 8.57
N LEU A 3 4.38 1.01 7.47
CA LEU A 3 3.01 1.51 7.28
C LEU A 3 1.98 0.86 8.22
N MET A 4 2.15 -0.42 8.54
CA MET A 4 1.33 -1.14 9.52
C MET A 4 1.51 -0.55 10.93
N VAL A 5 2.76 -0.36 11.37
CA VAL A 5 3.07 0.19 12.70
C VAL A 5 2.51 1.60 12.84
N PHE A 6 2.62 2.42 11.80
CA PHE A 6 2.11 3.78 11.83
C PHE A 6 0.58 3.85 11.77
N SER A 7 -0.09 2.96 11.02
CA SER A 7 -1.55 2.82 11.05
C SER A 7 -2.06 2.44 12.45
N LEU A 8 -1.29 1.62 13.18
CA LEU A 8 -1.61 1.23 14.55
C LEU A 8 -1.47 2.42 15.51
N ILE A 9 -0.43 3.24 15.35
CA ILE A 9 -0.22 4.47 16.14
C ILE A 9 -1.35 5.47 15.89
N GLN A 10 -1.83 5.58 14.65
CA GLN A 10 -2.90 6.50 14.26
C GLN A 10 -4.26 6.16 14.89
N ILE A 11 -4.51 4.90 15.25
CA ILE A 11 -5.70 4.47 15.99
C ILE A 11 -5.71 5.05 17.42
N PHE A 12 -4.54 5.13 18.06
CA PHE A 12 -4.41 5.66 19.43
C PHE A 12 -4.13 7.17 19.47
N PHE A 13 -3.58 7.75 18.40
CA PHE A 13 -3.25 9.17 18.29
C PHE A 13 -3.69 9.73 16.93
N PRO A 14 -4.92 10.27 16.81
CA PRO A 14 -5.41 10.84 15.56
C PRO A 14 -4.69 12.17 15.27
N LEU A 15 -3.66 12.10 14.42
CA LEU A 15 -3.00 13.27 13.85
C LEU A 15 -3.97 13.96 12.86
N GLY A 16 -4.11 15.29 12.94
CA GLY A 16 -5.13 16.06 12.21
C GLY A 16 -5.11 15.92 10.68
N LYS A 17 -6.17 16.42 10.02
CA LYS A 17 -6.50 16.19 8.59
C LYS A 17 -5.32 16.30 7.60
N ILE A 18 -4.47 17.32 7.74
CA ILE A 18 -3.34 17.55 6.82
C ILE A 18 -2.27 16.47 6.97
N SER A 19 -2.01 16.01 8.20
CA SER A 19 -1.05 14.94 8.49
C SER A 19 -1.52 13.60 7.89
N THR A 20 -2.80 13.27 8.05
CA THR A 20 -3.40 12.07 7.44
C THR A 20 -3.31 12.09 5.90
N MET A 21 -3.52 13.24 5.28
CA MET A 21 -3.51 13.37 3.82
C MET A 21 -2.10 13.21 3.24
N ILE A 22 -1.11 13.89 3.83
CA ILE A 22 0.29 13.78 3.40
C ILE A 22 0.79 12.35 3.60
N TYR A 23 0.43 11.73 4.72
CA TYR A 23 0.79 10.34 5.00
C TYR A 23 0.21 9.37 3.98
N GLY A 24 -1.09 9.48 3.67
CA GLY A 24 -1.73 8.65 2.65
C GLY A 24 -1.09 8.81 1.27
N ALA A 25 -0.76 10.04 0.87
CA ALA A 25 -0.10 10.32 -0.40
C ALA A 25 1.30 9.67 -0.48
N VAL A 26 2.12 9.85 0.55
CA VAL A 26 3.48 9.27 0.61
C VAL A 26 3.41 7.74 0.67
N ALA A 27 2.50 7.17 1.45
CA ALA A 27 2.28 5.73 1.53
C ALA A 27 1.89 5.15 0.16
N SER A 28 1.00 5.83 -0.57
CA SER A 28 0.55 5.40 -1.90
C SER A 28 1.68 5.38 -2.92
N ILE A 29 2.55 6.40 -2.92
CA ILE A 29 3.72 6.45 -3.82
C ILE A 29 4.69 5.29 -3.52
N ILE A 30 4.94 5.02 -2.24
CA ILE A 30 5.81 3.91 -1.81
C ILE A 30 5.22 2.56 -2.23
N PHE A 31 3.92 2.33 -2.03
CA PHE A 31 3.25 1.10 -2.46
C PHE A 31 3.28 0.91 -3.98
N CYS A 32 3.06 1.97 -4.76
CA CYS A 32 3.23 1.91 -6.22
C CYS A 32 4.64 1.48 -6.61
N GLY A 33 5.67 1.99 -5.93
CA GLY A 33 7.06 1.58 -6.15
C GLY A 33 7.32 0.11 -5.81
N TYR A 34 6.76 -0.39 -4.70
CA TYR A 34 6.84 -1.80 -4.33
C TYR A 34 6.16 -2.71 -5.36
N ILE A 35 4.96 -2.36 -5.84
CA ILE A 35 4.24 -3.15 -6.84
C ILE A 35 5.06 -3.30 -8.12
N ILE A 36 5.71 -2.22 -8.58
CA ILE A 36 6.57 -2.26 -9.78
C ILE A 36 7.77 -3.19 -9.54
N PHE A 37 8.41 -3.10 -8.38
CA PHE A 37 9.57 -3.92 -8.02
C PHE A 37 9.20 -5.41 -7.86
N ASP A 38 8.10 -5.70 -7.18
CA ASP A 38 7.62 -7.08 -6.98
C ASP A 38 7.15 -7.68 -8.31
N THR A 39 6.50 -6.90 -9.17
CA THR A 39 6.14 -7.34 -10.53
C THR A 39 7.38 -7.66 -11.37
N ASP A 40 8.45 -6.84 -11.30
CA ASP A 40 9.71 -7.11 -12.01
C ASP A 40 10.41 -8.38 -11.50
N ASN A 41 10.39 -8.60 -10.18
CA ASN A 41 10.92 -9.82 -9.56
C ASN A 41 10.11 -11.07 -9.94
N ILE A 42 8.77 -10.96 -9.96
CA ILE A 42 7.89 -12.08 -10.31
C ILE A 42 8.10 -12.51 -11.77
N ILE A 43 8.24 -11.55 -12.68
CA ILE A 43 8.44 -11.81 -14.11
C ILE A 43 9.84 -12.36 -14.42
N LYS A 44 10.87 -12.00 -13.64
CA LYS A 44 12.27 -12.38 -13.91
C LYS A 44 12.78 -13.58 -13.11
N ARG A 45 12.18 -13.96 -11.97
CA ARG A 45 12.79 -14.90 -11.02
C ARG A 45 11.95 -16.08 -10.55
N HIS A 46 10.64 -16.15 -10.80
CA HIS A 46 9.86 -17.33 -10.41
C HIS A 46 9.93 -18.44 -11.46
N THR A 47 10.45 -19.59 -11.06
CA THR A 47 10.20 -20.87 -11.74
C THR A 47 8.70 -21.19 -11.71
N TYR A 48 8.20 -21.89 -12.74
CA TYR A 48 6.79 -22.17 -13.06
C TYR A 48 5.92 -22.77 -11.93
N ASP A 49 6.44 -23.06 -10.74
CA ASP A 49 5.70 -23.63 -9.61
C ASP A 49 5.24 -22.60 -8.55
N GLU A 50 5.76 -21.37 -8.57
CA GLU A 50 5.50 -20.36 -7.52
C GLU A 50 4.51 -19.25 -7.91
N TYR A 51 3.86 -19.37 -9.07
CA TYR A 51 2.95 -18.35 -9.62
C TYR A 51 1.72 -18.08 -8.73
N ILE A 52 1.26 -19.08 -7.98
CA ILE A 52 0.10 -18.93 -7.07
C ILE A 52 0.44 -17.94 -5.95
N TRP A 53 1.61 -18.08 -5.33
CA TRP A 53 2.05 -17.21 -4.24
C TRP A 53 2.35 -15.80 -4.74
N ALA A 54 2.97 -15.68 -5.92
CA ALA A 54 3.19 -14.41 -6.58
C ALA A 54 1.86 -13.67 -6.86
N ALA A 55 0.85 -14.37 -7.38
CA ALA A 55 -0.46 -13.79 -7.65
C ALA A 55 -1.19 -13.34 -6.38
N VAL A 56 -1.09 -14.11 -5.29
CA VAL A 56 -1.66 -13.74 -3.98
C VAL A 56 -1.00 -12.49 -3.41
N SER A 57 0.33 -12.39 -3.49
CA SER A 57 1.06 -11.19 -3.02
C SER A 57 0.62 -9.95 -3.80
N LEU A 58 0.60 -10.04 -5.13
CA LEU A 58 0.17 -8.94 -6.01
C LEU A 58 -1.27 -8.51 -5.73
N TYR A 59 -2.17 -9.46 -5.48
CA TYR A 59 -3.56 -9.18 -5.14
C TYR A 59 -3.69 -8.38 -3.83
N LEU A 60 -2.91 -8.74 -2.80
CA LEU A 60 -2.89 -8.01 -1.53
C LEU A 60 -2.36 -6.59 -1.69
N ASP A 61 -1.33 -6.40 -2.51
CA ASP A 61 -0.80 -5.06 -2.79
C ASP A 61 -1.81 -4.16 -3.51
N ILE A 62 -2.54 -4.71 -4.49
CA ILE A 62 -3.62 -3.98 -5.20
C ILE A 62 -4.73 -3.55 -4.23
N ILE A 63 -5.16 -4.43 -3.32
CA ILE A 63 -6.17 -4.08 -2.30
C ILE A 63 -5.66 -2.94 -1.41
N ASN A 64 -4.41 -3.03 -0.92
CA ASN A 64 -3.83 -2.01 -0.06
C ASN A 64 -3.73 -0.67 -0.78
N LEU A 65 -3.33 -0.64 -2.06
CA LEU A 65 -3.31 0.58 -2.87
C LEU A 65 -4.71 1.19 -3.00
N PHE A 66 -5.72 0.37 -3.29
CA PHE A 66 -7.11 0.82 -3.41
C PHE A 66 -7.64 1.45 -2.11
N LEU A 67 -7.38 0.82 -0.97
CA LEU A 67 -7.81 1.34 0.34
C LEU A 67 -7.13 2.67 0.69
N ASN A 68 -5.84 2.81 0.38
CA ASN A 68 -5.12 4.07 0.58
C ASN A 68 -5.68 5.19 -0.32
N LEU A 69 -5.97 4.91 -1.59
CA LEU A 69 -6.58 5.88 -2.50
C LEU A 69 -7.98 6.30 -2.02
N MET A 70 -8.80 5.35 -1.57
CA MET A 70 -10.11 5.61 -0.96
C MET A 70 -9.98 6.53 0.26
N GLN A 71 -8.98 6.34 1.11
CA GLN A 71 -8.73 7.20 2.27
C GLN A 71 -8.35 8.63 1.87
N ILE A 72 -7.49 8.79 0.86
CA ILE A 72 -7.11 10.10 0.32
C ILE A 72 -8.34 10.81 -0.27
N LEU A 73 -9.14 10.12 -1.08
CA LEU A 73 -10.33 10.69 -1.70
C LEU A 73 -11.34 11.16 -0.66
N ARG A 74 -11.60 10.36 0.38
CA ARG A 74 -12.47 10.74 1.50
C ARG A 74 -11.93 11.94 2.29
N ALA A 75 -10.62 12.06 2.44
CA ALA A 75 -10.00 13.21 3.09
C ALA A 75 -10.05 14.48 2.23
N ALA A 76 -10.06 14.35 0.90
CA ALA A 76 -10.16 15.47 -0.04
C ALA A 76 -11.60 15.99 -0.20
N ASP A 77 -12.60 15.12 -0.06
CA ASP A 77 -14.03 15.45 -0.20
C ASP A 77 -14.66 16.07 1.08
N SER A 78 -13.87 16.25 2.16
CA SER A 78 -14.33 16.70 3.50
C SER A 78 -13.48 17.82 4.09
#